data_AF-A0A1H0JHU8-F1
#
_entry.id   AF-A0A1H0JHU8-F1
#
_cell.length_a   1.000
_cell.length_b   1.000
_cell.length_c   1.000
_cell.angle_alpha   90.00
_cell.angle_beta   90.00
_cell.angle_gamma   90.00
#
_symmetry.space_group_name_H-M   'P 1'
#
loop_
_entity.id
_entity.type
_entity.pdbx_description
1 polymer ?
#
loop_
_entity_poly.entity_id
_entity_poly.type
_entity_poly.pdbx_seq_one_letter_code
_entity_poly.pdbx_strand_id
1 'polypeptide(L)' 'MSQQERIEDLKVRLADFMGRIEKLDPEETSVEDIDRLISMLEDLEKNME' A
#
# COMPACT_ATOMS: atom_id res chain seq x y z
N MET A 1 -13.06 -15.76 -9.13
CA MET A 1 -12.14 -15.26 -8.08
C MET A 1 -12.78 -15.54 -6.74
N SER A 2 -12.25 -16.49 -5.99
CA SER A 2 -12.67 -16.74 -4.61
C SER A 2 -12.25 -15.54 -3.73
N GLN A 3 -12.94 -15.33 -2.60
CA GLN A 3 -12.50 -14.29 -1.65
C GLN A 3 -11.06 -14.50 -1.17
N GLN A 4 -10.61 -15.75 -1.15
CA GLN A 4 -9.25 -16.12 -0.77
C GLN A 4 -8.21 -15.62 -1.79
N GLU A 5 -8.50 -15.75 -3.09
CA GLU A 5 -7.65 -15.20 -4.15
C GLU A 5 -7.57 -13.66 -4.09
N ARG A 6 -8.67 -12.98 -3.73
CA ARG A 6 -8.67 -11.52 -3.54
C ARG A 6 -7.80 -11.09 -2.35
N ILE A 7 -7.90 -11.80 -1.22
CA ILE A 7 -7.10 -11.52 -0.03
C ILE A 7 -5.61 -11.75 -0.31
N GLU A 8 -5.29 -12.78 -1.09
CA GLU A 8 -3.91 -13.12 -1.45
C GLU A 8 -3.29 -12.08 -2.40
N ASP A 9 -4.05 -11.58 -3.39
CA ASP A 9 -3.63 -10.47 -4.25
C ASP A 9 -3.38 -9.18 -3.44
N LEU A 10 -4.26 -8.87 -2.49
CA LEU A 10 -4.10 -7.72 -1.59
C LEU A 10 -2.85 -7.83 -0.72
N LYS A 11 -2.54 -9.02 -0.18
CA LYS A 11 -1.31 -9.26 0.59
C LYS A 11 -0.05 -9.03 -0.25
N VAL A 12 -0.04 -9.48 -1.50
CA VAL A 12 1.08 -9.27 -2.41
C VAL A 12 1.27 -7.79 -2.70
N ARG A 13 0.18 -7.04 -2.95
CA ARG A 13 0.23 -5.58 -3.16
C ARG A 13 0.74 -4.84 -1.93
N LEU A 14 0.31 -5.23 -0.73
CA LEU A 14 0.76 -4.64 0.52
C LEU A 14 2.27 -4.89 0.74
N ALA A 15 2.74 -6.11 0.45
CA ALA A 15 4.15 -6.44 0.55
C ALA A 15 5.02 -5.63 -0.44
N ASP A 16 4.57 -5.48 -1.70
CA ASP A 16 5.27 -4.64 -2.69
C ASP A 16 5.28 -3.16 -2.26
N PHE A 17 4.17 -2.70 -1.67
CA PHE A 17 4.06 -1.34 -1.14
C PHE A 17 5.02 -1.07 0.02
N MET A 18 5.13 -1.99 1.00
CA MET A 18 6.12 -1.89 2.07
C MET A 18 7.55 -1.86 1.52
N GLY A 19 7.85 -2.69 0.52
CA GLY A 19 9.17 -2.70 -0.14
C GLY A 19 9.48 -1.42 -0.92
N ARG A 20 8.46 -0.65 -1.33
CA ARG A 20 8.64 0.69 -1.91
C ARG A 20 8.91 1.73 -0.82
N ILE A 21 8.20 1.68 0.30
CA ILE A 21 8.43 2.57 1.45
C ILE A 21 9.86 2.43 1.97
N GLU A 22 10.38 1.21 2.08
CA GLU A 22 11.77 0.98 2.50
C GLU A 22 12.81 1.58 1.55
N LYS A 23 12.44 1.87 0.31
CA LYS A 23 13.30 2.48 -0.72
C LYS A 23 13.07 3.98 -0.88
N LEU A 24 12.12 4.57 -0.16
CA LEU A 24 11.90 6.00 -0.19
C LEU A 24 13.09 6.70 0.48
N ASP A 25 13.70 7.63 -0.25
CA ASP A 25 14.71 8.52 0.30
C ASP A 25 14.00 9.69 1.00
N PRO A 26 14.12 9.85 2.32
CA PRO A 26 13.47 10.94 3.05
C PRO A 26 13.94 12.34 2.61
N GLU A 27 15.09 12.46 1.92
CA GLU A 27 15.54 13.74 1.38
C GLU A 27 14.83 14.14 0.08
N GLU A 28 14.38 13.15 -0.71
CA GLU A 28 13.67 13.35 -1.99
C GLU A 28 12.15 13.19 -1.86
N THR A 29 11.68 12.53 -0.81
CA THR A 29 10.27 12.22 -0.60
C THR A 29 9.57 13.35 0.16
N SER A 30 8.54 13.95 -0.44
CA SER A 30 7.78 15.00 0.21
C SER A 30 6.73 14.44 1.18
N VAL A 31 6.29 15.27 2.13
CA VAL A 31 5.19 14.91 3.04
C VAL A 31 3.90 14.62 2.27
N GLU A 32 3.66 15.33 1.15
CA GLU A 32 2.50 15.10 0.30
C GLU A 32 2.53 13.71 -0.37
N ASP A 33 3.72 13.20 -0.71
CA ASP A 33 3.87 11.85 -1.24
C ASP A 33 3.56 10.80 -0.17
N ILE A 34 3.97 11.05 1.08
CA ILE A 34 3.64 10.21 2.24
C ILE A 34 2.13 10.20 2.49
N ASP A 35 1.47 11.36 2.45
CA ASP A 35 0.01 11.46 2.62
C ASP A 35 -0.77 10.69 1.55
N ARG A 36 -0.28 10.70 0.30
CA ARG A 36 -0.87 9.89 -0.79
C ARG A 36 -0.69 8.41 -0.56
N LEU A 37 0.50 8.00 -0.11
CA LEU A 37 0.80 6.61 0.22
C LEU A 37 -0.11 6.09 1.33
N ILE A 38 -0.32 6.89 2.39
CA ILE A 38 -1.23 6.55 3.49
C ILE A 38 -2.67 6.43 2.98
N SER A 39 -3.13 7.38 2.17
CA SER A 39 -4.48 7.35 1.59
C SER A 39 -4.73 6.08 0.75
N MET A 40 -3.71 5.65 -0.02
CA MET A 40 -3.80 4.40 -0.80
C MET A 40 -3.90 3.15 0.09
N LEU A 41 -3.25 3.15 1.26
CA LEU A 41 -3.40 2.07 2.24
C LEU A 41 -4.79 2.05 2.86
N GLU A 42 -5.32 3.21 3.26
CA GLU A 42 -6.68 3.31 3.81
C GLU A 42 -7.74 2.84 2.81
N ASP A 43 -7.57 3.16 1.53
CA ASP A 43 -8.46 2.68 0.48
C ASP A 43 -8.37 1.15 0.28
N LEU A 44 -7.16 0.57 0.41
CA LEU A 44 -7.00 -0.88 0.37
C LEU A 44 -7.68 -1.55 1.57
N GLU A 45 -7.56 -1.00 2.78
CA GLU A 45 -8.24 -1.51 3.97
C GLU A 45 -9.77 -1.43 3.85
N LYS A 46 -10.31 -0.32 3.35
CA LYS A 46 -11.76 -0.16 3.12
C LYS A 46 -12.32 -1.13 2.09
N ASN A 47 -11.51 -1.58 1.13
CA ASN A 47 -11.91 -2.60 0.17
C ASN A 47 -11.86 -4.03 0.74
N MET A 48 -11.31 -4.20 1.95
CA MET A 48 -11.27 -5.48 2.68
C MET A 48 -12.42 -5.64 3.69
N GLU A 49 -13.03 -4.55 4.16
CA GLU A 49 -14.30 -4.55 4.92
C GLU A 49 -15.51 -4.87 4.01
#